data_AF-A0A371XDS9-F1
#
_entry.id   AF-A0A371XDS9-F1
#
_cell.length_a   1.000
_cell.length_b   1.000
_cell.length_c   1.000
_cell.angle_alpha   90.00
_cell.angle_beta   90.00
_cell.angle_gamma   90.00
#
_symmetry.space_group_name_H-M   'P 1'
#
loop_
_entity.id
_entity.type
_entity.pdbx_description
1 polymer ?
#
loop_
_entity_poly.entity_id
_entity_poly.type
_entity_poly.pdbx_seq_one_letter_code
_entity_poly.pdbx_strand_id
1 'polypeptide(L)'
;MPKPIQEMLGSLVEPAAKAIAEALQGSDPRLKLIAAQEVFNRVYGKAQATVEVKGMDAATAHINALRALTAMSKAVPIIDIEPEEIEEITDEGQAI
;
A
#
# COMPACT_ATOMS: atom_id res chain seq x y z
N MET A 1 25.30 -6.18 -13.51
CA MET A 1 25.01 -4.74 -13.71
C MET A 1 26.34 -3.98 -13.62
N PRO A 2 26.63 -3.03 -14.51
CA PRO A 2 27.85 -2.21 -14.44
C PRO A 2 27.94 -1.42 -13.12
N LYS A 3 29.14 -1.35 -12.51
CA LYS A 3 29.38 -0.64 -11.24
C LYS A 3 28.87 0.82 -11.21
N PRO A 4 29.08 1.63 -12.27
CA PRO A 4 28.58 3.01 -12.28
C PRO A 4 27.05 3.11 -12.17
N ILE A 5 26.33 2.13 -12.71
CA ILE A 5 24.87 2.09 -12.68
C ILE A 5 24.38 1.70 -11.28
N GLN A 6 25.09 0.81 -10.58
CA GLN A 6 24.77 0.44 -9.19
C GLN A 6 24.93 1.63 -8.24
N GLU A 7 26.01 2.39 -8.38
CA GLU A 7 26.28 3.58 -7.56
C GLU A 7 25.23 4.67 -7.81
N MET A 8 24.88 4.90 -9.08
CA MET A 8 23.81 5.84 -9.45
C MET A 8 22.45 5.41 -8.90
N LEU A 9 22.10 4.12 -8.98
CA LEU A 9 20.83 3.65 -8.42
C LEU A 9 20.83 3.70 -6.89
N GLY A 10 21.98 3.42 -6.25
CA GLY A 10 22.15 3.52 -4.81
C GLY A 10 21.93 4.94 -4.29
N SER A 11 22.42 5.96 -5.00
CA SER A 11 22.22 7.36 -4.60
C SER A 11 20.77 7.84 -4.72
N LEU A 12 19.92 7.13 -5.48
CA LEU A 12 18.51 7.46 -5.66
C LEU A 12 17.59 6.82 -4.62
N VAL A 13 18.09 5.89 -3.80
CA VAL A 13 17.27 5.14 -2.84
C VAL A 13 16.62 6.07 -1.81
N GLU A 14 17.40 6.95 -1.18
CA GLU A 14 16.92 7.88 -0.17
C GLU A 14 15.98 8.95 -0.74
N PRO A 15 16.30 9.62 -1.88
CA PRO A 15 15.34 10.49 -2.57
C PRO A 15 14.02 9.80 -2.93
N ALA A 16 14.07 8.56 -3.41
CA ALA A 16 12.88 7.80 -3.77
C ALA A 16 12.03 7.45 -2.55
N ALA A 17 12.66 7.08 -1.42
CA ALA A 17 11.95 6.84 -0.17
C ALA A 17 11.24 8.09 0.34
N LYS A 18 11.90 9.26 0.25
CA LYS A 18 11.30 10.55 0.62
C LYS A 18 10.09 10.90 -0.24
N ALA A 19 10.21 10.74 -1.56
CA ALA A 19 9.10 11.01 -2.48
C ALA A 19 7.88 10.12 -2.21
N ILE A 20 8.09 8.86 -1.83
CA ILE A 20 7.01 7.94 -1.45
C ILE A 20 6.35 8.40 -0.14
N ALA A 21 7.13 8.83 0.85
CA ALA A 21 6.59 9.35 2.10
C ALA A 21 5.75 10.63 1.88
N GLU A 22 6.22 11.55 1.05
CA GLU A 22 5.48 12.76 0.68
C GLU A 22 4.18 12.42 -0.07
N ALA A 23 4.23 11.45 -0.99
CA ALA A 23 3.06 10.97 -1.72
C ALA A 23 1.97 10.39 -0.79
N LEU A 24 2.35 9.73 0.30
CA LEU A 24 1.41 9.22 1.31
C LEU A 24 0.72 10.35 2.10
N GLN A 25 1.46 11.43 2.37
CA GLN A 25 0.96 12.59 3.12
C GLN A 25 0.20 13.61 2.25
N GLY A 26 0.30 13.51 0.93
CA GLY A 26 -0.32 14.44 -0.02
C GLY A 26 -1.85 14.44 0.02
N SER A 27 -2.51 15.06 -0.95
CA SER A 27 -3.97 15.08 -1.05
C SER A 27 -4.52 14.25 -2.23
N ASP A 28 -3.68 13.85 -3.18
CA ASP A 28 -4.09 13.04 -4.33
C ASP A 28 -4.33 11.58 -3.89
N PRO A 29 -5.59 11.09 -3.94
CA PRO A 29 -5.93 9.74 -3.49
C PRO A 29 -5.31 8.64 -4.37
N ARG A 30 -5.10 8.89 -5.67
CA ARG A 30 -4.48 7.89 -6.57
C ARG A 30 -3.00 7.74 -6.26
N LEU A 31 -2.31 8.86 -6.02
CA LEU A 31 -0.90 8.87 -5.70
C LEU A 31 -0.63 8.19 -4.35
N LYS A 32 -1.48 8.44 -3.36
CA LYS A 32 -1.43 7.73 -2.06
C LYS A 32 -1.56 6.23 -2.20
N LEU A 33 -2.54 5.76 -2.99
CA LEU A 33 -2.76 4.33 -3.18
C LEU A 33 -1.53 3.64 -3.79
N ILE A 34 -0.94 4.26 -4.82
CA ILE A 34 0.27 3.74 -5.47
C ILE A 34 1.44 3.72 -4.50
N ALA A 35 1.64 4.80 -3.73
CA ALA A 35 2.70 4.88 -2.73
C ALA A 35 2.53 3.82 -1.62
N ALA A 36 1.31 3.65 -1.11
CA ALA A 36 0.98 2.64 -0.11
C ALA A 36 1.20 1.21 -0.65
N GLN A 37 0.81 0.96 -1.89
CA GLN A 37 1.04 -0.34 -2.53
C GLN A 37 2.53 -0.64 -2.70
N GLU A 38 3.34 0.35 -3.06
CA GLU A 38 4.80 0.17 -3.17
C GLU A 38 5.45 -0.09 -1.81
N VAL A 39 5.02 0.60 -0.75
CA VAL A 39 5.47 0.32 0.63
C VAL A 39 5.09 -1.10 1.02
N PHE A 40 3.84 -1.50 0.77
CA PHE A 40 3.36 -2.85 1.05
C PHE A 40 4.19 -3.91 0.30
N ASN A 41 4.44 -3.70 -1.00
CA ASN A 41 5.28 -4.59 -1.82
C ASN A 41 6.72 -4.71 -1.31
N ARG A 42 7.27 -3.66 -0.68
CA ARG A 42 8.63 -3.70 -0.10
C ARG A 42 8.68 -4.41 1.24
N VAL A 43 7.67 -4.22 2.09
CA VAL A 43 7.63 -4.83 3.43
C VAL A 43 7.24 -6.30 3.36
N TYR A 44 6.22 -6.61 2.57
CA TYR A 44 5.61 -7.95 2.53
C TYR A 44 5.94 -8.74 1.25
N GLY A 45 6.71 -8.14 0.34
CA GLY A 45 6.99 -8.71 -0.98
C GLY A 45 5.87 -8.42 -1.98
N LYS A 46 6.18 -8.52 -3.28
CA LYS A 46 5.18 -8.40 -4.34
C LYS A 46 4.32 -9.66 -4.35
N ALA A 47 3.00 -9.48 -4.26
CA ALA A 47 2.06 -10.57 -4.48
C ALA A 47 2.23 -11.13 -5.91
N GLN A 48 2.88 -12.29 -6.04
CA GLN A 48 3.04 -12.98 -7.32
C GLN A 48 1.82 -13.85 -7.67
N ALA A 49 0.61 -13.43 -7.27
CA ALA A 49 -0.60 -14.16 -7.60
C ALA A 49 -1.04 -13.80 -9.03
N THR A 50 -0.40 -14.40 -10.03
CA THR A 50 -0.97 -14.49 -11.38
C THR A 50 -2.12 -15.49 -11.34
N VAL A 51 -3.35 -15.00 -11.24
CA VAL A 51 -4.53 -15.83 -11.50
C VAL A 51 -4.66 -15.93 -13.02
N GLU A 52 -4.27 -17.06 -13.61
CA GLU A 52 -4.64 -17.37 -15.00
C GLU A 52 -6.16 -17.53 -15.09
N VAL A 53 -6.85 -16.45 -15.40
CA VAL A 53 -8.27 -16.50 -15.75
C VAL A 53 -8.37 -16.91 -17.21
N LYS A 54 -8.40 -18.22 -17.48
CA LYS A 54 -8.75 -18.75 -18.80
C LYS A 54 -10.21 -18.44 -19.07
N GLY A 55 -10.46 -17.38 -19.84
CA GLY A 55 -11.70 -17.12 -20.59
C GLY A 55 -13.01 -17.47 -19.89
N MET A 56 -13.23 -16.94 -18.68
CA MET A 56 -14.50 -17.09 -17.97
C MET A 56 -15.03 -15.71 -17.64
N ASP A 57 -16.34 -15.52 -17.87
CA ASP A 57 -17.15 -14.34 -17.55
C ASP A 57 -16.56 -13.50 -16.39
N ALA A 58 -16.49 -12.18 -16.56
CA ALA A 58 -15.88 -11.25 -15.62
C ALA A 58 -16.41 -11.42 -14.18
N ALA A 59 -17.67 -11.81 -14.01
CA ALA A 59 -18.25 -12.13 -12.71
C ALA A 59 -17.56 -13.33 -12.04
N THR A 60 -17.25 -14.36 -12.81
CA THR A 60 -16.58 -15.57 -12.32
C THR A 60 -15.10 -15.33 -12.03
N ALA A 61 -14.44 -14.49 -12.84
CA ALA A 61 -13.08 -14.03 -12.59
C ALA A 61 -12.99 -13.28 -11.25
N HIS A 62 -13.94 -12.38 -10.99
CA HIS A 62 -13.99 -11.59 -9.75
C HIS A 62 -14.21 -12.49 -8.52
N ILE A 63 -15.14 -13.45 -8.60
CA ILE A 63 -15.38 -14.41 -7.51
C ILE A 63 -14.14 -15.26 -7.22
N ASN A 64 -13.43 -15.71 -8.26
CA ASN A 64 -12.21 -16.50 -8.11
C ASN A 64 -11.07 -15.66 -7.49
N ALA A 65 -10.94 -14.39 -7.86
CA ALA A 65 -10.00 -13.47 -7.23
C ALA A 65 -10.32 -13.24 -5.74
N LEU A 66 -11.59 -13.02 -5.39
CA LEU A 66 -12.03 -12.90 -4.00
C LEU A 66 -11.76 -14.17 -3.19
N ARG A 67 -12.00 -15.34 -3.78
CA ARG A 67 -11.70 -16.64 -3.14
C ARG A 67 -10.20 -16.82 -2.90
N ALA A 68 -9.36 -16.43 -3.86
CA ALA A 68 -7.92 -16.47 -3.72
C ALA A 68 -7.43 -15.51 -2.63
N LEU A 69 -7.97 -14.28 -2.57
CA LEU A 69 -7.67 -13.31 -1.51
C LEU A 69 -8.07 -13.83 -0.12
N THR A 70 -9.22 -14.49 -0.01
CA THR A 70 -9.70 -15.10 1.26
C THR A 70 -8.84 -16.30 1.67
N ALA A 71 -8.33 -17.07 0.71
CA ALA A 71 -7.39 -18.15 0.99
C ALA A 71 -6.03 -17.60 1.46
N MET A 72 -5.60 -16.46 0.93
CA MET A 72 -4.39 -15.76 1.36
C MET A 72 -4.56 -15.08 2.73
N SER A 73 -5.73 -14.54 3.06
CA SER A 73 -5.98 -13.88 4.35
C SER A 73 -5.96 -14.85 5.54
N LYS A 74 -6.13 -16.15 5.32
CA LYS A 74 -5.88 -17.19 6.35
C LYS A 74 -4.40 -17.39 6.67
N ALA A 75 -3.48 -16.85 5.86
CA ALA A 75 -2.04 -16.93 6.05
C ALA A 75 -1.40 -15.59 6.50
N VAL A 76 -2.19 -14.52 6.60
CA VAL A 76 -1.71 -13.21 7.07
C VAL A 76 -2.07 -13.07 8.56
N PRO A 77 -1.12 -12.73 9.45
CA PRO A 77 -1.46 -12.41 10.82
C PRO A 77 -2.42 -11.23 10.82
N ILE A 78 -3.55 -11.39 11.50
CA ILE A 78 -4.52 -10.32 11.71
C ILE A 78 -3.80 -9.24 12.53
N ILE A 79 -3.60 -8.06 11.94
CA ILE A 79 -3.19 -6.87 12.69
C ILE A 79 -4.48 -6.32 13.27
N ASP A 80 -4.71 -6.58 14.56
CA ASP A 80 -5.74 -5.88 15.33
C ASP A 80 -5.32 -4.42 15.42
N ILE A 81 -5.91 -3.58 14.57
CA ILE A 81 -5.84 -2.14 14.73
C ILE A 81 -6.88 -1.82 15.80
N GLU A 82 -6.44 -1.71 17.06
CA GLU A 82 -7.27 -1.14 18.10
C GLU A 82 -7.64 0.30 17.66
N PRO A 83 -8.92 0.69 17.67
CA PRO A 83 -9.29 2.05 17.37
C PRO A 83 -8.76 2.94 18.49
N GLU A 84 -7.65 3.65 18.23
CA GLU A 84 -7.26 4.78 19.06
C GLU A 84 -8.41 5.80 19.01
N GLU A 85 -8.99 6.05 20.19
CA GLU A 85 -9.99 7.08 20.41
C GLU A 85 -9.42 8.41 19.91
N ILE A 86 -10.04 8.98 18.88
CA ILE A 86 -9.70 10.32 18.40
C ILE A 86 -10.20 11.28 19.47
N GLU A 87 -9.29 11.78 20.33
CA GLU A 87 -9.60 12.90 21.21
C GLU A 87 -9.98 14.12 20.35
N GLU A 88 -11.25 14.49 20.43
CA GLU A 88 -11.82 15.70 19.86
C GLU A 88 -11.18 16.91 20.56
N ILE A 89 -10.23 17.57 19.88
CA ILE A 89 -9.69 18.85 20.34
C ILE A 89 -10.78 19.90 20.12
N THR A 90 -11.63 20.13 21.13
CA THR A 90 -12.48 21.32 21.20
C THR A 90 -11.59 22.52 21.52
N ASP A 91 -11.21 23.26 20.50
CA ASP A 91 -10.60 24.58 20.62
C ASP A 91 -11.66 25.61 20.27
N GLU A 92 -12.35 26.19 21.26
CA GLU A 92 -12.85 27.58 21.20
C GLU A 92 -13.07 28.12 22.61
N GLY A 93 -12.04 28.76 23.16
CA GLY A 93 -12.22 29.82 24.15
C GLY A 93 -11.97 31.18 23.51
N GLN A 94 -13.01 32.01 23.30
CA GLN A 94 -12.99 33.44 23.62
C GLN A 94 -14.32 34.18 23.40
N ALA A 95 -14.72 34.91 24.46
CA ALA A 95 -15.27 36.27 24.51
C ALA A 95 -16.45 36.66 23.59
N ILE A 96 -17.62 36.97 24.17
CA ILE A 96 -18.00 38.30 24.71
C ILE A 96 -18.96 38.11 25.89
#